data_AF-A0A0S9RG18-F1
#
_entry.id   AF-A0A0S9RG18-F1
#
_cell.length_a   1.000
_cell.length_b   1.000
_cell.length_c   1.000
_cell.angle_alpha   90.00
_cell.angle_beta   90.00
_cell.angle_gamma   90.00
#
_symmetry.space_group_name_H-M   'P 1'
#
loop_
_entity.id
_entity.type
_entity.pdbx_description
1 polymer ?
#
loop_
_entity_poly.entity_id
_entity_poly.type
_entity_poly.pdbx_seq_one_letter_code
_entity_poly.pdbx_strand_id
1 'polypeptide(L)'
;MGRGLGNRQKLILKALRALEGEHGACWFEPFDVIAATLDIEPTPEMKRATHAERAVDAQRADLRRMAALGSPGHIEQLALFEHGQRQAEAARGNGNERVRPNLLRGKPRAGEGMNPSRALALLARRGLVQRRSHCGPGSLVALTEAGRAVR
;
A
#
# COMPACT_ATOMS: atom_id res chain seq x y z
N MET A 1 5.72 7.15 -20.88
CA MET A 1 4.35 6.69 -20.52
C MET A 1 4.26 6.55 -19.00
N GLY A 2 3.51 7.42 -18.32
CA GLY A 2 3.38 7.36 -16.87
C GLY A 2 2.55 6.13 -16.48
N ARG A 3 3.12 5.21 -15.68
CA ARG A 3 2.35 4.13 -15.06
C ARG A 3 1.22 4.77 -14.25
N GLY A 4 -0.02 4.33 -14.49
CA GLY A 4 -1.24 4.88 -13.87
C GLY A 4 -1.24 4.90 -12.34
N LEU A 5 -2.35 5.33 -11.73
CA LEU A 5 -2.49 5.31 -10.26
C LEU A 5 -2.59 3.86 -9.77
N GLY A 6 -1.76 3.49 -8.79
CA GLY A 6 -1.84 2.20 -8.13
C GLY A 6 -3.09 2.09 -7.23
N ASN A 7 -3.54 0.88 -6.94
CA ASN A 7 -4.78 0.65 -6.17
C ASN A 7 -4.81 1.35 -4.81
N ARG A 8 -3.68 1.36 -4.10
CA ARG A 8 -3.55 2.09 -2.82
C ARG A 8 -3.69 3.60 -2.99
N GLN A 9 -3.19 4.16 -4.09
CA GLN A 9 -3.34 5.59 -4.39
C GLN A 9 -4.79 5.93 -4.74
N LYS A 10 -5.45 5.07 -5.52
CA LYS A 10 -6.89 5.19 -5.83
C LYS A 10 -7.75 5.14 -4.57
N LEU A 11 -7.48 4.19 -3.66
CA LEU A 11 -8.17 4.09 -2.37
C LEU A 11 -8.03 5.34 -1.51
N ILE A 12 -6.81 5.85 -1.37
CA ILE A 12 -6.55 7.05 -0.57
C ILE A 12 -7.26 8.27 -1.16
N LEU A 13 -7.28 8.42 -2.50
CA LEU A 13 -8.03 9.50 -3.14
C LEU A 13 -9.54 9.36 -2.91
N LYS A 14 -10.08 8.13 -2.98
CA LYS A 14 -11.49 7.88 -2.69
C LYS A 14 -11.84 8.16 -1.22
N ALA A 15 -10.96 7.80 -0.28
CA ALA A 15 -11.11 8.10 1.14
C ALA A 15 -11.09 9.59 1.43
N LEU A 16 -10.12 10.32 0.88
CA LEU A 16 -10.07 11.78 1.03
C LEU A 16 -11.33 12.48 0.48
N ARG A 17 -11.92 11.95 -0.59
CA ARG A 17 -13.19 12.50 -1.12
C ARG A 17 -14.38 12.23 -0.24
N ALA A 18 -14.47 11.03 0.33
CA ALA A 18 -15.52 10.70 1.28
C ALA A 18 -15.43 11.66 2.48
N LEU A 19 -14.23 11.83 3.02
CA LEU A 19 -13.97 12.77 4.11
C LEU A 19 -14.28 14.23 3.72
N GLU A 20 -13.90 14.70 2.53
CA GLU A 20 -14.28 16.04 2.05
C GLU A 20 -15.80 16.18 1.87
N GLY A 21 -16.52 15.12 1.50
CA GLY A 21 -17.97 15.12 1.37
C GLY A 21 -18.70 15.21 2.72
N GLU A 22 -18.14 14.60 3.76
CA GLU A 22 -18.70 14.58 5.12
C GLU A 22 -18.35 15.84 5.92
N HIS A 23 -17.11 16.32 5.81
CA HIS A 23 -16.56 17.36 6.67
C HIS A 23 -16.20 18.66 5.93
N GLY A 24 -16.39 18.69 4.61
CA GLY A 24 -15.98 19.80 3.75
C GLY A 24 -14.49 19.74 3.38
N ALA A 25 -14.08 20.68 2.52
CA ALA A 25 -12.70 20.78 2.05
C ALA A 25 -11.76 21.28 3.16
N CYS A 26 -11.21 20.37 3.96
CA CYS A 26 -10.31 20.67 5.07
C CYS A 26 -9.07 19.77 5.08
N TRP A 27 -8.22 19.96 6.10
CA TRP A 27 -7.01 19.19 6.31
C TRP A 27 -7.32 17.99 7.21
N PHE A 28 -6.99 16.79 6.77
CA PHE A 28 -7.22 15.54 7.49
C PHE A 28 -5.93 14.92 8.01
N GLU A 29 -5.99 14.24 9.14
CA GLU A 29 -4.86 13.46 9.60
C GLU A 29 -4.69 12.19 8.74
N PRO A 30 -3.45 11.73 8.50
CA PRO A 30 -3.24 10.47 7.78
C PRO A 30 -3.96 9.28 8.42
N PHE A 31 -4.15 9.30 9.74
CA PHE A 31 -4.88 8.26 10.45
C PHE A 31 -6.35 8.20 10.00
N ASP A 32 -7.04 9.33 9.96
CA ASP A 32 -8.45 9.40 9.51
C ASP A 32 -8.60 8.94 8.06
N VAL A 33 -7.65 9.34 7.22
CA VAL A 33 -7.62 8.91 5.81
C VAL A 33 -7.48 7.40 5.69
N ILE A 34 -6.65 6.77 6.53
CA ILE A 34 -6.49 5.31 6.52
C ILE A 34 -7.73 4.64 7.08
N ALA A 35 -8.31 5.15 8.16
CA ALA A 35 -9.54 4.61 8.73
C ALA A 35 -10.65 4.60 7.67
N ALA A 36 -10.85 5.73 6.97
CA ALA A 36 -11.80 5.84 5.87
C ALA A 36 -11.50 4.90 4.69
N THR A 37 -10.25 4.45 4.47
CA THR A 37 -9.98 3.41 3.45
C THR A 37 -10.51 2.02 3.82
N LEU A 38 -10.71 1.72 5.11
CA LEU A 38 -11.24 0.44 5.58
C LEU A 38 -12.73 0.29 5.26
N ASP A 39 -13.47 1.39 5.29
CA ASP A 39 -14.91 1.44 5.02
C ASP A 39 -15.24 1.50 3.52
N ILE A 40 -14.22 1.64 2.67
CA ILE A 40 -14.39 1.70 1.23
C ILE A 40 -14.36 0.30 0.63
N GLU A 41 -15.48 -0.10 0.04
CA GLU A 41 -15.50 -1.30 -0.77
C GLU A 41 -14.51 -1.19 -1.96
N PRO A 42 -13.60 -2.17 -2.12
CA PRO A 42 -12.65 -2.18 -3.22
C PRO A 42 -13.39 -2.42 -4.55
N THR A 43 -13.02 -1.67 -5.59
CA THR A 43 -13.64 -1.79 -6.91
C THR A 43 -13.32 -3.16 -7.55
N PRO A 44 -14.11 -3.64 -8.53
CA PRO A 44 -13.84 -4.90 -9.22
C PRO A 44 -12.43 -5.00 -9.82
N GLU A 45 -11.90 -3.91 -10.34
CA GLU A 45 -10.52 -3.83 -10.85
C GLU A 45 -9.48 -4.06 -9.76
N MET A 46 -9.70 -3.48 -8.57
CA MET A 46 -8.83 -3.66 -7.44
C MET A 46 -8.91 -5.08 -6.89
N LYS A 47 -10.12 -5.66 -6.83
CA LYS A 47 -10.35 -7.06 -6.46
C LYS A 47 -9.57 -8.01 -7.39
N ARG A 48 -9.55 -7.77 -8.71
CA ARG A 48 -8.77 -8.57 -9.68
C ARG A 48 -7.26 -8.53 -9.41
N ALA A 49 -6.71 -7.37 -9.07
CA ALA A 49 -5.30 -7.26 -8.70
C ALA A 49 -5.00 -8.01 -7.38
N THR A 50 -5.91 -7.94 -6.41
CA THR A 50 -5.82 -8.72 -5.16
C THR A 50 -5.98 -10.21 -5.40
N HIS A 51 -6.73 -10.64 -6.42
CA HIS A 51 -6.80 -12.06 -6.80
C HIS A 51 -5.46 -12.60 -7.30
N ALA A 52 -4.69 -11.81 -8.05
CA ALA A 52 -3.34 -12.22 -8.46
C ALA A 52 -2.41 -12.38 -7.25
N GLU A 53 -2.46 -11.45 -6.28
CA GLU A 53 -1.72 -11.57 -5.01
C GLU A 53 -2.18 -12.79 -4.19
N ARG A 54 -3.50 -13.01 -4.08
CA ARG A 54 -4.07 -14.19 -3.40
C ARG A 54 -3.74 -15.51 -4.08
N ALA A 55 -3.64 -15.53 -5.41
CA ALA A 55 -3.23 -16.71 -6.16
C ALA A 55 -1.76 -17.05 -5.88
N VAL A 56 -0.90 -16.03 -5.79
CA VAL A 56 0.50 -16.17 -5.39
C VAL A 56 0.63 -16.69 -3.95
N ASP A 57 -0.18 -16.16 -3.02
CA ASP A 57 -0.20 -16.64 -1.63
C ASP A 57 -0.75 -18.07 -1.50
N ALA A 58 -1.80 -18.41 -2.26
CA ALA A 58 -2.34 -19.76 -2.33
C ALA A 58 -1.33 -20.76 -2.90
N GLN A 59 -0.64 -20.39 -3.98
CA GLN A 59 0.43 -21.20 -4.57
C GLN A 59 1.57 -21.43 -3.58
N ARG A 60 1.96 -20.40 -2.80
CA ARG A 60 2.97 -20.53 -1.74
C ARG A 60 2.50 -21.46 -0.62
N ALA A 61 1.25 -21.34 -0.20
CA ALA A 61 0.68 -22.18 0.85
C ALA A 61 0.60 -23.66 0.41
N ASP A 62 0.29 -23.91 -0.86
CA ASP A 62 0.23 -25.25 -1.42
C ASP A 62 1.62 -25.88 -1.55
N LEU A 63 2.61 -25.14 -2.07
CA LEU A 63 4.00 -25.58 -2.13
C LEU A 63 4.58 -25.90 -0.73
N ARG A 64 4.23 -25.10 0.29
CA ARG A 64 4.63 -25.38 1.69
C ARG A 64 4.00 -26.66 2.22
N ARG A 65 2.74 -26.90 1.89
CA ARG A 65 2.03 -28.12 2.29
C ARG A 65 2.66 -29.35 1.64
N MET A 66 2.92 -29.31 0.34
CA MET A 66 3.55 -30.41 -0.40
C MET A 66 4.99 -30.66 0.05
N ALA A 67 5.75 -29.60 0.35
CA ALA A 67 7.09 -29.73 0.93
C ALA A 67 7.05 -30.34 2.35
N ALA A 68 6.07 -29.98 3.18
CA ALA A 68 5.89 -30.54 4.52
C ALA A 68 5.48 -32.03 4.50
N LEU A 69 4.80 -32.47 3.43
CA LEU A 69 4.47 -33.88 3.18
C LEU A 69 5.64 -34.70 2.63
N GLY A 70 6.82 -34.09 2.42
CA GLY A 70 8.02 -34.79 1.97
C GLY A 70 8.00 -35.21 0.50
N SER A 71 7.13 -34.63 -0.34
CA SER A 71 7.08 -34.96 -1.76
C SER A 71 8.40 -34.55 -2.45
N PRO A 72 9.08 -35.50 -3.15
CA PRO A 72 10.29 -35.19 -3.91
C PRO A 72 10.02 -34.07 -4.93
N GLY A 73 10.97 -33.14 -5.07
CA GLY A 73 10.90 -32.00 -6.00
C GLY A 73 10.16 -30.75 -5.50
N HIS A 74 9.26 -30.87 -4.52
CA HIS A 74 8.48 -29.70 -4.04
C HIS A 74 9.27 -28.80 -3.08
N ILE A 75 10.26 -29.36 -2.38
CA ILE A 75 11.19 -28.59 -1.54
C ILE A 75 12.04 -27.64 -2.41
N GLU A 76 12.54 -28.14 -3.54
CA GLU A 76 13.33 -27.34 -4.50
C GLU A 76 12.47 -26.28 -5.20
N GLN A 77 11.25 -26.64 -5.59
CA GLN A 77 10.29 -25.68 -6.17
C GLN A 77 9.91 -24.56 -5.18
N LEU A 78 9.71 -24.90 -3.91
CA LEU A 78 9.47 -23.90 -2.86
C LEU A 78 10.69 -22.98 -2.69
N ALA A 79 11.91 -23.53 -2.68
CA ALA A 79 13.13 -22.74 -2.56
C ALA A 79 13.33 -21.78 -3.75
N LEU A 80 13.09 -22.25 -4.98
CA LEU A 80 13.14 -21.41 -6.19
C LEU A 80 12.07 -20.32 -6.18
N PHE A 81 10.85 -20.65 -5.76
CA PHE A 81 9.76 -19.70 -5.65
C PHE A 81 10.06 -18.62 -4.61
N GLU A 82 10.51 -19.00 -3.40
CA GLU A 82 10.88 -18.04 -2.36
C GLU A 82 12.08 -17.19 -2.75
N HIS A 83 13.06 -17.75 -3.46
CA HIS A 83 14.20 -17.01 -3.98
C HIS A 83 13.78 -15.96 -5.02
N GLY A 84 12.91 -16.32 -5.97
CA GLY A 84 12.35 -15.38 -6.95
C GLY A 84 11.56 -14.24 -6.28
N GLN A 85 10.77 -14.55 -5.25
CA GLN A 85 10.08 -13.53 -4.45
C GLN A 85 11.07 -12.60 -3.74
N ARG A 86 12.10 -13.13 -3.09
CA ARG A 86 13.15 -12.32 -2.43
C ARG A 86 13.88 -11.41 -3.42
N GLN A 87 14.18 -11.88 -4.63
CA GLN A 87 14.79 -11.04 -5.66
C GLN A 87 13.86 -9.92 -6.14
N ALA A 88 12.57 -10.23 -6.34
CA ALA A 88 11.57 -9.24 -6.68
C ALA A 88 11.38 -8.20 -5.56
N GLU A 89 11.42 -8.63 -4.29
CA GLU A 89 11.38 -7.76 -3.12
C GLU A 89 12.65 -6.93 -2.96
N ALA A 90 13.84 -7.51 -3.14
CA ALA A 90 15.12 -6.80 -3.09
C ALA A 90 15.23 -5.74 -4.21
N ALA A 91 14.76 -6.06 -5.42
CA ALA A 91 14.66 -5.09 -6.51
C ALA A 91 13.70 -3.93 -6.16
N ARG A 92 12.65 -4.18 -5.35
CA ARG A 92 11.76 -3.14 -4.80
C ARG A 92 12.40 -2.39 -3.61
N GLY A 93 13.24 -3.07 -2.83
CA GLY A 93 13.90 -2.59 -1.61
C GLY A 93 15.10 -1.69 -1.84
N ASN A 94 15.93 -1.97 -2.86
CA ASN A 94 17.13 -1.19 -3.18
C ASN A 94 16.84 0.27 -3.57
N GLY A 95 15.59 0.59 -3.95
CA GLY A 95 15.14 1.97 -4.14
C GLY A 95 14.74 2.71 -2.85
N ASN A 96 14.67 2.04 -1.71
CA ASN A 96 14.17 2.55 -0.42
C ASN A 96 15.20 2.52 0.72
N GLU A 97 16.30 1.79 0.60
CA GLU A 97 17.27 1.62 1.69
C GLU A 97 18.03 2.91 2.06
N ARG A 98 18.11 3.89 1.16
CA ARG A 98 18.73 5.20 1.47
C ARG A 98 17.89 6.11 2.39
N VAL A 99 16.72 5.69 2.88
CA VAL A 99 15.75 6.60 3.55
C VAL A 99 15.30 6.16 4.96
N ARG A 100 15.95 5.19 5.62
CA ARG A 100 15.46 4.68 6.92
C ARG A 100 16.41 4.84 8.11
N PRO A 101 16.46 6.02 8.76
CA PRO A 101 17.14 6.20 10.05
C PRO A 101 16.31 5.81 11.29
N ASN A 102 15.02 5.48 11.18
CA ASN A 102 14.13 5.30 12.36
C ASN A 102 13.54 3.89 12.51
N LEU A 103 14.39 2.89 12.78
CA LEU A 103 13.99 1.53 13.19
C LEU A 103 13.94 1.38 14.73
N LEU A 104 13.14 2.20 15.42
CA LEU A 104 12.92 2.07 16.87
C LEU A 104 11.42 2.05 17.22
N ARG A 105 10.68 1.04 16.73
CA ARG A 105 9.39 0.69 17.33
C ARG A 105 9.11 -0.80 17.25
N GLY A 106 8.81 -1.40 18.39
CA GLY A 106 8.65 -2.85 18.58
C GLY A 106 7.24 -3.41 18.36
N LYS A 107 6.23 -2.60 18.03
CA LYS A 107 4.89 -3.10 17.68
C LYS A 107 4.28 -2.28 16.54
N PRO A 108 3.79 -2.93 15.47
CA PRO A 108 3.09 -2.24 14.42
C PRO A 108 1.70 -1.78 14.87
N ARG A 109 1.33 -0.52 14.62
CA ARG A 109 -0.05 -0.04 14.80
C ARG A 109 -1.00 -0.75 13.83
N ALA A 110 -2.28 -0.86 14.20
CA ALA A 110 -3.33 -1.29 13.28
C ALA A 110 -3.27 -0.45 11.99
N GLY A 111 -3.14 -1.11 10.83
CA GLY A 111 -2.95 -0.44 9.54
C GLY A 111 -1.49 -0.29 9.06
N GLU A 112 -0.47 -0.67 9.84
CA GLU A 112 0.95 -0.61 9.41
C GLU A 112 1.33 -1.54 8.26
N GLY A 113 0.48 -2.50 7.89
CA GLY A 113 0.62 -3.25 6.63
C GLY A 113 0.43 -2.36 5.38
N MET A 114 -0.24 -1.22 5.53
CA MET A 114 -0.26 -0.14 4.56
C MET A 114 0.85 0.83 4.98
N ASN A 115 1.79 1.16 4.09
CA ASN A 115 2.70 2.29 4.31
C ASN A 115 2.05 3.53 3.66
N PRO A 116 1.14 4.23 4.36
CA PRO A 116 0.37 5.36 3.83
C PRO A 116 1.31 6.50 3.42
N SER A 117 2.43 6.66 4.12
CA SER A 117 3.41 7.72 3.89
C SER A 117 3.97 7.69 2.48
N ARG A 118 4.27 6.50 1.93
CA ARG A 118 4.75 6.37 0.55
C ARG A 118 3.66 6.72 -0.47
N ALA A 119 2.44 6.22 -0.27
CA ALA A 119 1.35 6.48 -1.22
C ALA A 119 0.95 7.97 -1.23
N LEU A 120 0.85 8.59 -0.04
CA LEU A 120 0.61 10.02 0.13
C LEU A 120 1.75 10.86 -0.46
N ALA A 121 3.02 10.47 -0.27
CA ALA A 121 4.15 11.15 -0.88
C ALA A 121 4.09 11.08 -2.42
N LEU A 122 3.73 9.94 -3.00
CA LEU A 122 3.59 9.79 -4.44
C LEU A 122 2.42 10.60 -5.00
N LEU A 123 1.29 10.66 -4.28
CA LEU A 123 0.14 11.50 -4.65
C LEU A 123 0.51 12.99 -4.59
N ALA A 124 1.25 13.41 -3.57
CA ALA A 124 1.75 14.77 -3.44
C ALA A 124 2.73 15.15 -4.55
N ARG A 125 3.67 14.26 -4.91
CA ARG A 125 4.58 14.46 -6.06
C ARG A 125 3.83 14.58 -7.39
N ARG A 126 2.63 13.99 -7.49
CA ARG A 126 1.74 14.12 -8.66
C ARG A 126 0.81 15.35 -8.59
N GLY A 127 0.92 16.17 -7.54
CA GLY A 127 0.09 17.35 -7.35
C GLY A 127 -1.39 17.05 -7.06
N LEU A 128 -1.74 15.80 -6.70
CA LEU A 128 -3.12 15.39 -6.41
C LEU A 128 -3.52 15.63 -4.95
N VAL A 129 -2.52 15.78 -4.08
CA VAL A 129 -2.70 15.95 -2.65
C VAL A 129 -1.68 16.96 -2.15
N GLN A 130 -2.09 17.83 -1.24
CA GLN A 130 -1.18 18.69 -0.48
C GLN A 130 -0.87 18.05 0.88
N ARG A 131 0.35 18.30 1.36
CA ARG A 131 0.82 17.85 2.67
C ARG A 131 1.34 19.05 3.44
N ARG A 132 0.86 19.22 4.66
CA ARG A 132 1.35 20.25 5.57
C ARG A 132 2.12 19.61 6.71
N SER A 133 3.36 20.03 6.89
CA SER A 133 4.14 19.74 8.10
C SER A 133 3.62 20.65 9.21
N HIS A 134 2.80 20.10 10.09
CA HIS A 134 2.35 20.79 11.30
C HIS A 134 2.96 20.07 12.51
N CYS A 135 3.90 20.74 13.19
CA CYS A 135 4.44 20.48 14.53
C CYS A 135 4.22 19.06 15.11
N GLY A 136 5.03 18.08 14.70
CA GLY A 136 5.02 16.70 15.26
C GLY A 136 4.57 15.60 14.30
N PRO A 137 4.62 14.31 14.70
CA PRO A 137 4.50 13.19 13.78
C PRO A 137 3.05 12.93 13.36
N GLY A 138 2.62 13.48 12.22
CA GLY A 138 1.26 13.28 11.68
C GLY A 138 0.90 14.27 10.57
N SER A 139 1.60 14.23 9.43
CA SER A 139 1.48 15.25 8.36
C SER A 139 0.04 15.36 7.84
N LEU A 140 -0.63 16.48 8.09
CA LEU A 140 -1.97 16.75 7.57
C LEU A 140 -2.00 16.67 6.03
N VAL A 141 -3.14 16.24 5.51
CA VAL A 141 -3.34 15.90 4.10
C VAL A 141 -4.64 16.54 3.61
N ALA A 142 -4.61 17.15 2.43
CA ALA A 142 -5.81 17.67 1.77
C ALA A 142 -5.78 17.37 0.26
N LEU A 143 -6.95 17.27 -0.38
CA LEU A 143 -7.02 17.16 -1.83
C LEU A 143 -6.70 18.50 -2.49
N THR A 144 -5.99 18.45 -3.61
CA THR A 144 -5.88 19.60 -4.52
C THR A 144 -7.07 19.62 -5.48
N GLU A 145 -7.24 20.71 -6.23
CA GLU A 145 -8.19 20.75 -7.35
C GLU A 145 -7.95 19.63 -8.36
N ALA A 146 -6.68 19.36 -8.69
CA ALA A 146 -6.29 18.24 -9.54
C ALA A 146 -6.68 16.89 -8.90
N GLY A 147 -6.50 16.74 -7.59
CA GLY A 147 -6.94 15.58 -6.82
C GLY A 147 -8.45 15.37 -6.86
N ARG A 148 -9.24 16.43 -6.82
CA ARG A 148 -10.70 16.38 -6.94
C ARG A 148 -11.18 16.00 -8.35
N ALA A 149 -10.40 16.31 -9.38
CA ALA A 149 -10.74 15.98 -10.76
C ALA A 149 -10.55 14.50 -11.15
N VAL A 150 -9.71 13.74 -10.45
CA VAL A 150 -9.31 12.35 -10.82
C VAL A 150 -10.38 11.30 -10.47
N ARG A 151 -11.30 10.96 -11.37
CA ARG A 151 -12.37 9.97 -11.06
C ARG A 151 -11.86 8.55 -10.82
#